data_AF-A0A660YKD7-F1
#
_entry.id   AF-A0A660YKD7-F1
#
_cell.length_a   1.000
_cell.length_b   1.000
_cell.length_c   1.000
_cell.angle_alpha   90.00
_cell.angle_beta   90.00
_cell.angle_gamma   90.00
#
_symmetry.space_group_name_H-M   'P 1'
#
loop_
_entity.id
_entity.type
_entity.pdbx_description
1 polymer ?
#
loop_
_entity_poly.entity_id
_entity_poly.type
_entity_poly.pdbx_seq_one_letter_code
_entity_poly.pdbx_strand_id
1 'polypeptide(L)'
;FIILSGSKVESGAILESSFVGQSVSIGKQYSAENCLIFANSELFHGEGCSIFAGPYTVSHHKSTLLIAGFFSFYNAGSGTNQSNHMYKLGPVHQEILERGSKTGSFSYMLWPSQTGPFTNIIGKHYSHFDTRDLPFSIITEHERKSVLSPAMNLFTVGTKRDSQKWPLRDKRKGEKYDLILFKLFSPFIIERVLRGIKLLQNLQEASERSQELVNYNGTVIKRLLLRPAVKYYEMAIKIFTGQVLIDFILLHNSNNVSLKENLKKRTAESKPVKMWLDIGGMFAARYRIEELIEEVESGEINDLAGLNNKLINIYNSYTDDELLWCLNLIKEVKGRDISSLSTDDVIEILNEWRVNSIKLNNMILRDAEKEYDQASKIGYGRDGDENDKEKDFTIVRGAFEDNSFISAVKKESEEVKNKYNKVVSVLNKLWE
;
A
#
# COMPACT_ATOMS: atom_id res chain seq x y z
N PHE A 1 24.55 -4.41 18.45
CA PHE A 1 23.18 -4.14 17.99
C PHE A 1 22.62 -2.93 18.74
N ILE A 2 21.57 -2.30 18.21
CA ILE A 2 20.82 -1.21 18.86
C ILE A 2 19.37 -1.66 19.00
N ILE A 3 18.74 -1.43 20.16
CA ILE A 3 17.32 -1.77 20.40
C ILE A 3 16.61 -0.56 21.02
N LEU A 4 15.52 -0.11 20.39
CA LEU A 4 14.72 1.02 20.85
C LEU A 4 13.54 0.61 21.74
N SER A 5 12.87 1.62 22.29
CA SER A 5 11.81 1.48 23.29
C SER A 5 10.64 0.61 22.82
N GLY A 6 10.09 -0.17 23.76
CA GLY A 6 8.93 -1.03 23.54
C GLY A 6 9.22 -2.32 22.77
N SER A 7 10.45 -2.54 22.31
CA SER A 7 10.84 -3.74 21.58
C SER A 7 11.15 -4.93 22.49
N LYS A 8 10.98 -6.14 21.95
CA LYS A 8 11.20 -7.41 22.65
C LYS A 8 12.06 -8.32 21.81
N VAL A 9 13.12 -8.88 22.41
CA VAL A 9 13.99 -9.88 21.81
C VAL A 9 14.02 -11.08 22.76
N GLU A 10 13.44 -12.20 22.35
CA GLU A 10 13.16 -13.32 23.25
C GLU A 10 13.33 -14.70 22.59
N SER A 11 13.18 -15.77 23.38
CA SER A 11 13.09 -17.16 22.90
C SER A 11 14.22 -17.58 21.93
N GLY A 12 15.46 -17.26 22.30
CA GLY A 12 16.65 -17.68 21.57
C GLY A 12 16.87 -16.97 20.23
N ALA A 13 16.32 -15.77 20.04
CA ALA A 13 16.66 -14.94 18.89
C ALA A 13 18.16 -14.55 18.90
N ILE A 14 18.76 -14.47 17.71
CA ILE A 14 20.17 -14.12 17.51
C ILE A 14 20.21 -12.78 16.77
N LEU A 15 20.95 -11.81 17.31
CA LEU A 15 21.11 -10.48 16.71
C LEU A 15 22.58 -10.13 16.58
N GLU A 16 23.00 -9.85 15.36
CA GLU A 16 24.35 -9.40 15.03
C GLU A 16 24.27 -8.15 14.16
N SER A 17 25.06 -7.13 14.49
CA SER A 17 25.21 -5.89 13.70
C SER A 17 23.90 -5.25 13.22
N SER A 18 22.83 -5.39 14.00
CA SER A 18 21.47 -4.99 13.59
C SER A 18 20.92 -3.83 14.44
N PHE A 19 20.05 -3.03 13.81
CA PHE A 19 19.21 -2.02 14.44
C PHE A 19 17.78 -2.52 14.59
N VAL A 20 17.21 -2.37 15.79
CA VAL A 20 15.85 -2.76 16.14
C VAL A 20 15.11 -1.52 16.64
N GLY A 21 14.19 -1.03 15.81
CA GLY A 21 13.36 0.16 16.02
C GLY A 21 12.31 -0.02 17.10
N GLN A 22 11.35 0.90 17.21
CA GLN A 22 10.39 0.93 18.33
C GLN A 22 9.30 -0.14 18.21
N SER A 23 8.95 -0.78 19.32
CA SER A 23 7.88 -1.79 19.38
C SER A 23 8.04 -2.98 18.41
N VAL A 24 9.27 -3.33 18.07
CA VAL A 24 9.62 -4.51 17.27
C VAL A 24 9.61 -5.75 18.18
N SER A 25 9.09 -6.87 17.68
CA SER A 25 9.15 -8.16 18.38
C SER A 25 9.98 -9.16 17.57
N ILE A 26 11.10 -9.61 18.13
CA ILE A 26 11.97 -10.63 17.52
C ILE A 26 12.03 -11.82 18.45
N GLY A 27 11.80 -13.03 17.92
CA GLY A 27 11.77 -14.19 18.80
C GLY A 27 11.69 -15.54 18.11
N LYS A 28 11.51 -16.55 18.95
CA LYS A 28 11.32 -17.94 18.56
C LYS A 28 12.39 -18.44 17.57
N GLN A 29 13.65 -18.23 17.95
CA GLN A 29 14.85 -18.59 17.20
C GLN A 29 15.05 -17.83 15.87
N TYR A 30 14.47 -16.62 15.73
CA TYR A 30 14.78 -15.78 14.58
C TYR A 30 16.24 -15.29 14.64
N SER A 31 16.98 -15.37 13.55
CA SER A 31 18.33 -14.80 13.42
C SER A 31 18.30 -13.54 12.55
N ALA A 32 18.97 -12.47 12.97
CA ALA A 32 19.14 -11.26 12.19
C ALA A 32 20.61 -10.81 12.18
N GLU A 33 21.18 -10.64 10.99
CA GLU A 33 22.56 -10.20 10.77
C GLU A 33 22.58 -8.99 9.82
N ASN A 34 23.23 -7.89 10.21
CA ASN A 34 23.35 -6.68 9.38
C ASN A 34 22.00 -6.06 8.96
N CYS A 35 20.98 -6.16 9.80
CA CYS A 35 19.62 -5.74 9.47
C CYS A 35 19.24 -4.37 10.05
N LEU A 36 18.44 -3.61 9.31
CA LEU A 36 17.70 -2.45 9.83
C LEU A 36 16.22 -2.84 9.96
N ILE A 37 15.69 -2.88 11.19
CA ILE A 37 14.33 -3.35 11.47
C ILE A 37 13.53 -2.22 12.14
N PHE A 38 12.55 -1.66 11.45
CA PHE A 38 11.79 -0.48 11.87
C PHE A 38 10.46 -0.82 12.54
N ALA A 39 9.77 0.21 13.04
CA ALA A 39 8.71 0.09 14.02
C ALA A 39 7.63 -0.96 13.74
N ASN A 40 7.15 -1.57 14.84
CA ASN A 40 6.06 -2.55 14.84
C ASN A 40 6.27 -3.77 13.92
N SER A 41 7.52 -4.06 13.53
CA SER A 41 7.87 -5.29 12.84
C SER A 41 7.81 -6.48 13.81
N GLU A 42 7.43 -7.65 13.30
CA GLU A 42 7.33 -8.88 14.08
C GLU A 42 8.06 -10.01 13.33
N LEU A 43 9.23 -10.41 13.82
CA LEU A 43 10.12 -11.38 13.17
C LEU A 43 10.33 -12.61 14.05
N PHE A 44 9.67 -13.69 13.67
CA PHE A 44 9.71 -14.98 14.36
C PHE A 44 10.11 -16.08 13.39
N HIS A 45 10.77 -17.12 13.91
CA HIS A 45 10.89 -18.41 13.21
C HIS A 45 11.60 -18.40 11.84
N GLY A 46 12.59 -17.53 11.62
CA GLY A 46 13.27 -17.40 10.33
C GLY A 46 14.63 -16.73 10.42
N GLU A 47 15.14 -16.31 9.28
CA GLU A 47 16.44 -15.67 9.15
C GLU A 47 16.32 -14.38 8.34
N GLY A 48 17.01 -13.34 8.79
CA GLY A 48 17.18 -12.06 8.15
C GLY A 48 18.68 -11.77 7.97
N CYS A 49 19.17 -11.54 6.75
CA CYS A 49 20.55 -11.08 6.56
C CYS A 49 20.63 -9.90 5.59
N SER A 50 21.19 -8.78 6.04
CA SER A 50 21.37 -7.55 5.26
C SER A 50 20.06 -6.93 4.75
N ILE A 51 18.96 -7.02 5.51
CA ILE A 51 17.66 -6.49 5.08
C ILE A 51 17.39 -5.08 5.62
N PHE A 52 16.67 -4.29 4.81
CA PHE A 52 15.93 -3.12 5.27
C PHE A 52 14.47 -3.54 5.49
N ALA A 53 14.14 -3.88 6.74
CA ALA A 53 12.79 -4.19 7.18
C ALA A 53 12.11 -2.91 7.69
N GLY A 54 11.52 -2.14 6.77
CA GLY A 54 10.66 -0.99 7.08
C GLY A 54 9.49 -1.35 8.00
N PRO A 55 8.72 -0.36 8.49
CA PRO A 55 7.70 -0.58 9.51
C PRO A 55 6.71 -1.68 9.13
N TYR A 56 6.26 -2.44 10.14
CA TYR A 56 5.32 -3.56 9.97
C TYR A 56 5.81 -4.63 8.99
N THR A 57 7.11 -4.92 8.97
CA THR A 57 7.64 -6.12 8.31
C THR A 57 7.40 -7.34 9.20
N VAL A 58 6.69 -8.34 8.68
CA VAL A 58 6.19 -9.47 9.45
C VAL A 58 6.69 -10.79 8.87
N SER A 59 7.18 -11.64 9.77
CA SER A 59 7.52 -13.04 9.52
C SER A 59 7.14 -13.85 10.75
N HIS A 60 6.18 -14.78 10.64
CA HIS A 60 5.62 -15.48 11.81
C HIS A 60 5.87 -16.99 11.82
N HIS A 61 6.39 -17.57 10.74
CA HIS A 61 6.39 -19.02 10.52
C HIS A 61 7.76 -19.53 10.07
N LYS A 62 8.08 -20.78 10.42
CA LYS A 62 9.25 -21.48 9.87
C LYS A 62 9.03 -21.83 8.39
N SER A 63 10.04 -21.83 7.53
CA SER A 63 11.43 -21.34 7.69
C SER A 63 11.63 -20.20 6.70
N THR A 64 11.29 -18.97 7.09
CA THR A 64 11.46 -17.81 6.21
C THR A 64 12.94 -17.42 6.11
N LEU A 65 13.41 -17.13 4.90
CA LEU A 65 14.70 -16.50 4.64
C LEU A 65 14.44 -15.17 3.94
N LEU A 66 14.77 -14.08 4.63
CA LEU A 66 14.76 -12.73 4.09
C LEU A 66 16.21 -12.28 3.98
N ILE A 67 16.69 -12.02 2.77
CA ILE A 67 18.05 -11.55 2.57
C ILE A 67 18.04 -10.21 1.84
N ALA A 68 19.15 -9.45 1.88
CA ALA A 68 19.52 -8.32 1.00
C ALA A 68 18.38 -7.64 0.20
N GLY A 69 17.37 -7.15 0.93
CA GLY A 69 16.14 -6.67 0.35
C GLY A 69 15.50 -5.56 1.17
N PHE A 70 14.75 -4.71 0.47
CA PHE A 70 13.88 -3.70 1.06
C PHE A 70 12.46 -4.25 1.18
N PHE A 71 11.93 -4.22 2.40
CA PHE A 71 10.59 -4.63 2.75
C PHE A 71 9.91 -3.51 3.53
N SER A 72 8.64 -3.24 3.27
CA SER A 72 7.89 -2.23 4.02
C SER A 72 6.43 -2.66 4.12
N PHE A 73 5.85 -2.64 5.33
CA PHE A 73 4.50 -3.16 5.58
C PHE A 73 4.29 -4.58 5.01
N TYR A 74 5.36 -5.38 5.06
CA TYR A 74 5.49 -6.63 4.34
C TYR A 74 5.00 -7.80 5.18
N ASN A 75 4.41 -8.81 4.53
CA ASN A 75 4.06 -10.07 5.19
C ASN A 75 4.69 -11.26 4.46
N ALA A 76 5.62 -11.93 5.13
CA ALA A 76 6.24 -13.14 4.66
C ALA A 76 5.37 -14.37 4.94
N GLY A 77 4.88 -15.03 3.89
CA GLY A 77 4.26 -16.35 3.98
C GLY A 77 5.22 -17.40 4.54
N SER A 78 4.69 -18.46 5.14
CA SER A 78 5.52 -19.55 5.67
C SER A 78 6.43 -20.15 4.61
N GLY A 79 7.71 -20.38 4.93
CA GLY A 79 8.68 -20.93 3.97
C GLY A 79 9.02 -20.01 2.79
N THR A 80 8.76 -18.70 2.89
CA THR A 80 9.29 -17.71 1.94
C THR A 80 10.80 -17.80 1.86
N ASN A 81 11.34 -17.88 0.65
CA ASN A 81 12.77 -18.05 0.43
C ASN A 81 13.25 -17.21 -0.77
N GLN A 82 14.51 -16.84 -0.77
CA GLN A 82 15.11 -15.88 -1.68
C GLN A 82 16.52 -16.30 -2.07
N SER A 83 16.98 -15.87 -3.25
CA SER A 83 18.37 -16.03 -3.66
C SER A 83 18.88 -14.79 -4.37
N ASN A 84 20.01 -14.29 -3.91
CA ASN A 84 20.67 -13.07 -4.41
C ASN A 84 21.97 -13.33 -5.17
N HIS A 85 22.37 -14.60 -5.24
CA HIS A 85 23.63 -15.01 -5.80
C HIS A 85 23.52 -15.12 -7.32
N MET A 86 24.05 -14.13 -8.04
CA MET A 86 24.23 -14.22 -9.48
C MET A 86 25.62 -14.78 -9.77
N TYR A 87 25.69 -15.93 -10.46
CA TYR A 87 26.94 -16.68 -10.67
C TYR A 87 28.13 -15.84 -11.17
N LYS A 88 27.87 -14.84 -12.02
CA LYS A 88 28.91 -13.97 -12.60
C LYS A 88 29.18 -12.68 -11.84
N LEU A 89 28.23 -12.22 -11.02
CA LEU A 89 28.24 -10.88 -10.42
C LEU A 89 28.27 -10.91 -8.88
N GLY A 90 28.24 -12.11 -8.28
CA GLY A 90 28.23 -12.30 -6.83
C GLY A 90 26.91 -11.90 -6.16
N PRO A 91 26.90 -11.79 -4.82
CA PRO A 91 25.70 -11.53 -4.01
C PRO A 91 25.45 -10.03 -3.75
N VAL A 92 25.56 -9.18 -4.78
CA VAL A 92 25.44 -7.69 -4.63
C VAL A 92 24.09 -7.15 -5.13
N HIS A 93 23.14 -8.04 -5.44
CA HIS A 93 21.83 -7.67 -5.96
C HIS A 93 20.85 -7.53 -4.82
N GLN A 94 19.94 -6.56 -4.93
CA GLN A 94 18.90 -6.32 -3.94
C GLN A 94 17.51 -6.56 -4.51
N GLU A 95 16.59 -7.01 -3.66
CA GLU A 95 15.16 -7.04 -3.95
C GLU A 95 14.46 -5.81 -3.37
N ILE A 96 13.46 -5.30 -4.08
CA ILE A 96 12.62 -4.20 -3.59
C ILE A 96 11.17 -4.66 -3.61
N LEU A 97 10.69 -5.11 -2.45
CA LEU A 97 9.29 -5.39 -2.21
C LEU A 97 8.65 -4.16 -1.57
N GLU A 98 8.05 -3.32 -2.42
CA GLU A 98 7.46 -2.06 -1.97
C GLU A 98 6.30 -2.27 -0.98
N ARG A 99 5.92 -1.17 -0.30
CA ARG A 99 4.90 -1.12 0.76
C ARG A 99 3.73 -2.08 0.56
N GLY A 100 3.43 -2.88 1.57
CA GLY A 100 2.23 -3.71 1.61
C GLY A 100 2.33 -4.97 0.77
N SER A 101 3.49 -5.26 0.18
CA SER A 101 3.72 -6.50 -0.55
C SER A 101 3.62 -7.71 0.37
N LYS A 102 3.31 -8.87 -0.20
CA LYS A 102 3.18 -10.13 0.54
C LYS A 102 3.68 -11.29 -0.27
N THR A 103 4.23 -12.28 0.39
CA THR A 103 4.48 -13.58 -0.21
C THR A 103 3.48 -14.61 0.29
N GLY A 104 3.01 -15.47 -0.61
CA GLY A 104 2.30 -16.69 -0.24
C GLY A 104 3.25 -17.70 0.38
N SER A 105 2.69 -18.73 1.02
CA SER A 105 3.48 -19.84 1.54
C SER A 105 4.34 -20.50 0.46
N PHE A 106 5.57 -20.85 0.81
CA PHE A 106 6.59 -21.45 -0.06
C PHE A 106 6.91 -20.65 -1.32
N SER A 107 6.71 -19.33 -1.28
CA SER A 107 7.13 -18.47 -2.38
C SER A 107 8.66 -18.40 -2.45
N TYR A 108 9.18 -18.49 -3.67
CA TYR A 108 10.60 -18.34 -3.96
C TYR A 108 10.81 -17.20 -4.94
N MET A 109 11.81 -16.34 -4.70
CA MET A 109 12.13 -15.22 -5.56
C MET A 109 13.63 -15.19 -5.89
N LEU A 110 13.96 -15.12 -7.18
CA LEU A 110 15.32 -14.92 -7.67
C LEU A 110 15.59 -13.43 -7.91
N TRP A 111 16.66 -12.90 -7.31
CA TRP A 111 16.98 -11.49 -7.41
C TRP A 111 18.02 -11.16 -8.48
N PRO A 112 18.01 -9.93 -9.03
CA PRO A 112 17.18 -8.78 -8.63
C PRO A 112 15.72 -8.88 -9.08
N SER A 113 14.79 -8.39 -8.25
CA SER A 113 13.38 -8.22 -8.60
C SER A 113 12.79 -7.00 -7.89
N GLN A 114 11.79 -6.36 -8.50
CA GLN A 114 11.08 -5.23 -7.93
C GLN A 114 9.57 -5.30 -8.17
N THR A 115 8.79 -5.03 -7.11
CA THR A 115 7.33 -4.98 -7.19
C THR A 115 6.77 -3.60 -6.94
N GLY A 116 5.58 -3.34 -7.50
CA GLY A 116 4.78 -2.19 -7.10
C GLY A 116 4.16 -2.40 -5.70
N PRO A 117 3.70 -1.33 -5.03
CA PRO A 117 3.07 -1.41 -3.72
C PRO A 117 1.87 -2.36 -3.71
N PHE A 118 1.66 -3.03 -2.58
CA PHE A 118 0.55 -3.96 -2.36
C PHE A 118 0.51 -5.12 -3.35
N THR A 119 1.68 -5.62 -3.77
CA THR A 119 1.76 -6.80 -4.65
C THR A 119 1.79 -8.09 -3.84
N ASN A 120 0.91 -9.03 -4.17
CA ASN A 120 1.00 -10.40 -3.64
C ASN A 120 1.80 -11.28 -4.60
N ILE A 121 2.79 -12.02 -4.09
CA ILE A 121 3.69 -12.89 -4.85
C ILE A 121 3.46 -14.32 -4.38
N ILE A 122 3.13 -15.24 -5.26
CA ILE A 122 2.73 -16.60 -4.91
C ILE A 122 3.40 -17.61 -5.85
N GLY A 123 4.17 -18.52 -5.26
CA GLY A 123 4.84 -19.59 -5.99
C GLY A 123 6.32 -19.30 -6.24
N LYS A 124 6.94 -20.05 -7.17
CA LYS A 124 8.39 -20.08 -7.33
C LYS A 124 8.85 -19.35 -8.59
N HIS A 125 9.39 -18.15 -8.41
CA HIS A 125 9.81 -17.27 -9.48
C HIS A 125 11.32 -17.37 -9.71
N TYR A 126 11.70 -18.05 -10.79
CA TYR A 126 13.10 -18.24 -11.19
C TYR A 126 13.60 -17.20 -12.22
N SER A 127 12.77 -16.21 -12.55
CA SER A 127 13.14 -15.08 -13.39
C SER A 127 13.19 -13.79 -12.57
N HIS A 128 14.09 -12.89 -12.97
CA HIS A 128 14.08 -11.50 -12.52
C HIS A 128 12.87 -10.79 -13.13
N PHE A 129 12.20 -9.93 -12.37
CA PHE A 129 11.11 -9.12 -12.89
C PHE A 129 11.07 -7.70 -12.30
N ASP A 130 10.51 -6.77 -13.06
CA ASP A 130 10.23 -5.39 -12.63
C ASP A 130 8.80 -4.99 -12.92
N THR A 131 8.00 -4.89 -11.86
CA THR A 131 6.58 -4.56 -11.91
C THR A 131 6.23 -3.32 -11.09
N ARG A 132 7.22 -2.43 -10.84
CA ARG A 132 7.09 -1.26 -9.95
C ARG A 132 5.91 -0.33 -10.28
N ASP A 133 5.57 -0.21 -11.56
CA ASP A 133 4.51 0.66 -12.07
C ASP A 133 3.12 0.01 -12.08
N LEU A 134 2.99 -1.21 -11.58
CA LEU A 134 1.73 -1.95 -11.52
C LEU A 134 1.39 -2.29 -10.06
N PRO A 135 0.96 -1.31 -9.24
CA PRO A 135 0.56 -1.53 -7.85
C PRO A 135 -0.67 -2.45 -7.76
N PHE A 136 -0.88 -3.02 -6.58
CA PHE A 136 -2.00 -3.93 -6.31
C PHE A 136 -2.02 -5.16 -7.23
N SER A 137 -0.86 -5.62 -7.66
CA SER A 137 -0.76 -6.78 -8.54
C SER A 137 -0.83 -8.10 -7.75
N ILE A 138 -1.17 -9.18 -8.46
CA ILE A 138 -0.91 -10.55 -7.99
C ILE A 138 0.03 -11.19 -9.00
N ILE A 139 1.17 -11.68 -8.52
CA ILE A 139 2.14 -12.45 -9.30
C ILE A 139 2.00 -13.90 -8.87
N THR A 140 1.70 -14.80 -9.81
CA THR A 140 1.59 -16.24 -9.57
C THR A 140 2.56 -16.99 -10.46
N GLU A 141 3.10 -18.11 -9.99
CA GLU A 141 3.81 -19.05 -10.84
C GLU A 141 2.83 -19.97 -11.59
N HIS A 142 2.99 -20.08 -12.91
CA HIS A 142 2.29 -21.06 -13.74
C HIS A 142 3.22 -21.56 -14.83
N GLU A 143 3.42 -22.88 -14.92
CA GLU A 143 4.31 -23.52 -15.92
C GLU A 143 5.70 -22.87 -15.98
N ARG A 144 6.29 -22.59 -14.81
CA ARG A 144 7.57 -21.90 -14.60
C ARG A 144 7.62 -20.45 -15.07
N LYS A 145 6.49 -19.85 -15.43
CA LYS A 145 6.39 -18.43 -15.78
C LYS A 145 5.82 -17.63 -14.61
N SER A 146 6.37 -16.43 -14.42
CA SER A 146 5.79 -15.43 -13.53
C SER A 146 4.62 -14.74 -14.24
N VAL A 147 3.39 -15.09 -13.85
CA VAL A 147 2.15 -14.53 -14.41
C VAL A 147 1.69 -13.37 -13.55
N LEU A 148 1.63 -12.18 -14.15
CA LEU A 148 1.20 -10.95 -13.52
C LEU A 148 -0.29 -10.68 -13.81
N SER A 149 -1.05 -10.46 -12.74
CA SER A 149 -2.45 -10.02 -12.78
C SER A 149 -2.56 -8.61 -12.20
N PRO A 150 -2.49 -7.56 -13.04
CA PRO A 150 -2.44 -6.17 -12.57
C PRO A 150 -3.72 -5.75 -11.86
N ALA A 151 -3.59 -4.89 -10.84
CA ALA A 151 -4.68 -4.29 -10.07
C ALA A 151 -5.60 -5.26 -9.29
N MET A 152 -5.40 -6.58 -9.38
CA MET A 152 -6.30 -7.57 -8.78
C MET A 152 -6.31 -7.55 -7.25
N ASN A 153 -5.20 -7.15 -6.62
CA ASN A 153 -5.11 -7.07 -5.17
C ASN A 153 -5.79 -5.82 -4.58
N LEU A 154 -6.31 -4.91 -5.41
CA LEU A 154 -6.91 -3.64 -4.99
C LEU A 154 -8.17 -3.83 -4.16
N PHE A 155 -8.94 -4.86 -4.51
CA PHE A 155 -10.26 -5.14 -3.94
C PHE A 155 -10.29 -6.44 -3.14
N THR A 156 -9.13 -6.92 -2.67
CA THR A 156 -9.08 -8.11 -1.83
C THR A 156 -9.36 -7.77 -0.38
N VAL A 157 -9.98 -8.71 0.31
CA VAL A 157 -10.20 -8.62 1.76
C VAL A 157 -8.87 -8.44 2.52
N GLY A 158 -7.80 -9.07 2.03
CA GLY A 158 -6.46 -8.99 2.62
C GLY A 158 -5.86 -7.59 2.60
N THR A 159 -5.96 -6.87 1.48
CA THR A 159 -5.46 -5.50 1.36
C THR A 159 -6.20 -4.54 2.30
N LYS A 160 -7.54 -4.63 2.30
CA LYS A 160 -8.37 -3.78 3.16
C LYS A 160 -8.07 -4.01 4.64
N ARG A 161 -8.06 -5.27 5.08
CA ARG A 161 -7.79 -5.63 6.49
C ARG A 161 -6.43 -5.13 6.95
N ASP A 162 -5.39 -5.28 6.14
CA ASP A 162 -4.05 -4.87 6.55
C ASP A 162 -3.92 -3.36 6.67
N SER A 163 -4.45 -2.60 5.71
CA SER A 163 -4.48 -1.14 5.78
C SER A 163 -5.18 -0.61 7.04
N GLN A 164 -6.24 -1.28 7.51
CA GLN A 164 -6.95 -0.93 8.74
C GLN A 164 -6.22 -1.41 10.00
N LYS A 165 -5.53 -2.56 9.94
CA LYS A 165 -4.85 -3.16 11.10
C LYS A 165 -3.62 -2.39 11.51
N TRP A 166 -2.82 -1.87 10.57
CA TRP A 166 -1.55 -1.22 10.91
C TRP A 166 -1.68 -0.07 11.91
N PRO A 167 -2.55 0.95 11.71
CA PRO A 167 -2.70 2.03 12.69
C PRO A 167 -3.23 1.53 14.04
N LEU A 168 -4.15 0.56 14.04
CA LEU A 168 -4.69 -0.05 15.27
C LEU A 168 -3.66 -0.89 16.04
N ARG A 169 -2.58 -1.31 15.37
CA ARG A 169 -1.49 -2.12 15.92
C ARG A 169 -0.23 -1.32 16.16
N ASP A 170 -0.26 0.01 16.06
CA ASP A 170 0.88 0.84 16.46
C ASP A 170 1.04 0.78 17.98
N LYS A 171 2.01 -0.04 18.44
CA LYS A 171 2.28 -0.29 19.86
C LYS A 171 3.29 0.70 20.44
N ARG A 172 3.80 1.65 19.64
CA ARG A 172 4.79 2.64 20.08
C ARG A 172 4.20 3.56 21.15
N LYS A 173 4.98 3.83 22.19
CA LYS A 173 4.63 4.71 23.30
C LYS A 173 5.63 5.86 23.39
N GLY A 174 5.16 7.02 23.86
CA GLY A 174 5.98 8.22 23.96
C GLY A 174 6.26 8.84 22.59
N GLU A 175 7.44 9.44 22.44
CA GLU A 175 7.91 10.02 21.19
C GLU A 175 8.08 8.93 20.12
N LYS A 176 7.58 9.21 18.91
CA LYS A 176 7.59 8.28 17.77
C LYS A 176 8.62 8.74 16.76
N TYR A 177 9.73 8.01 16.65
CA TYR A 177 10.84 8.39 15.77
C TYR A 177 10.57 8.05 14.30
N ASP A 178 9.97 6.89 14.03
CA ASP A 178 9.61 6.52 12.66
C ASP A 178 8.41 7.35 12.19
N LEU A 179 8.60 8.17 11.16
CA LEU A 179 7.57 9.01 10.56
C LEU A 179 6.71 8.16 9.61
N ILE A 180 5.54 7.71 10.08
CA ILE A 180 4.73 6.72 9.37
C ILE A 180 3.38 7.28 8.95
N LEU A 181 3.09 7.23 7.65
CA LEU A 181 1.77 7.47 7.08
C LEU A 181 1.07 6.15 6.76
N PHE A 182 -0.19 6.00 7.18
CA PHE A 182 -0.98 4.78 7.01
C PHE A 182 -1.97 4.83 5.83
N LYS A 183 -2.04 5.95 5.09
CA LYS A 183 -2.99 6.10 3.98
C LYS A 183 -2.75 5.04 2.90
N LEU A 184 -3.80 4.32 2.53
CA LEU A 184 -3.78 3.35 1.44
C LEU A 184 -3.70 4.06 0.08
N PHE A 185 -4.63 4.98 -0.19
CA PHE A 185 -4.56 5.83 -1.38
C PHE A 185 -3.76 7.08 -1.02
N SER A 186 -2.54 7.16 -1.54
CA SER A 186 -1.65 8.31 -1.39
C SER A 186 -1.10 8.73 -2.76
N PRO A 187 -0.58 9.94 -2.91
CA PRO A 187 0.04 10.38 -4.16
C PRO A 187 1.14 9.43 -4.66
N PHE A 188 1.94 8.84 -3.76
CA PHE A 188 2.96 7.83 -4.07
C PHE A 188 2.41 6.62 -4.85
N ILE A 189 1.21 6.15 -4.46
CA ILE A 189 0.56 5.02 -5.12
C ILE A 189 -0.16 5.48 -6.37
N ILE A 190 -0.89 6.60 -6.32
CA ILE A 190 -1.68 7.08 -7.45
C ILE A 190 -0.79 7.51 -8.62
N GLU A 191 0.42 8.02 -8.35
CA GLU A 191 1.43 8.25 -9.40
C GLU A 191 1.77 6.96 -10.16
N ARG A 192 1.98 5.84 -9.45
CA ARG A 192 2.21 4.52 -10.07
C ARG A 192 0.98 4.01 -10.81
N VAL A 193 -0.21 4.21 -10.25
CA VAL A 193 -1.48 3.89 -10.92
C VAL A 193 -1.59 4.61 -12.27
N LEU A 194 -1.22 5.90 -12.34
CA LEU A 194 -1.23 6.68 -13.59
C LEU A 194 -0.21 6.15 -14.60
N ARG A 195 1.01 5.81 -14.16
CA ARG A 195 2.01 5.14 -15.02
C ARG A 195 1.50 3.78 -15.51
N GLY A 196 0.91 3.00 -14.63
CA GLY A 196 0.31 1.70 -14.92
C GLY A 196 -0.82 1.78 -15.95
N ILE A 197 -1.68 2.79 -15.90
CA ILE A 197 -2.72 3.00 -16.94
C ILE A 197 -2.08 3.18 -18.31
N LYS A 198 -1.12 4.12 -18.43
CA LYS A 198 -0.43 4.39 -19.72
C LYS A 198 0.27 3.14 -20.22
N LEU A 199 0.94 2.42 -19.33
CA LEU A 199 1.64 1.18 -19.65
C LEU A 199 0.69 0.11 -20.17
N LEU A 200 -0.42 -0.15 -19.47
CA LEU A 200 -1.39 -1.18 -19.85
C LEU A 200 -2.09 -0.83 -21.18
N GLN A 201 -2.37 0.45 -21.42
CA GLN A 201 -2.89 0.94 -22.70
C GLN A 201 -1.91 0.70 -23.83
N ASN A 202 -0.63 1.06 -23.64
CA ASN A 202 0.42 0.81 -24.64
C ASN A 202 0.60 -0.69 -24.93
N LEU A 203 0.58 -1.55 -23.90
CA LEU A 203 0.62 -3.01 -24.09
C LEU A 203 -0.61 -3.52 -24.86
N GLN A 204 -1.78 -2.94 -24.61
CA GLN A 204 -3.01 -3.31 -25.30
C GLN A 204 -2.97 -2.91 -26.78
N GLU A 205 -2.41 -1.74 -27.11
CA GLU A 205 -2.25 -1.24 -28.47
C GLU A 205 -1.18 -2.03 -29.24
N ALA A 206 -0.08 -2.38 -28.59
CA ALA A 206 1.02 -3.14 -29.19
C ALA A 206 0.74 -4.65 -29.34
N SER A 207 -0.31 -5.18 -28.69
CA SER A 207 -0.64 -6.62 -28.72
C SER A 207 -1.75 -6.96 -29.72
N GLU A 208 -1.50 -7.98 -30.54
CA GLU A 208 -2.49 -8.51 -31.47
C GLU A 208 -3.70 -9.11 -30.74
N ARG A 209 -4.89 -9.04 -31.34
CA ARG A 209 -6.11 -9.56 -30.71
C ARG A 209 -6.09 -11.08 -30.48
N SER A 210 -5.32 -11.81 -31.27
CA SER A 210 -5.10 -13.25 -31.18
C SER A 210 -4.16 -13.65 -30.03
N GLN A 211 -3.35 -12.72 -29.50
CA GLN A 211 -2.41 -13.02 -28.43
C GLN A 211 -3.15 -13.28 -27.11
N GLU A 212 -2.88 -14.43 -26.49
CA GLU A 212 -3.39 -14.75 -25.15
C GLU A 212 -2.56 -14.09 -24.05
N LEU A 213 -1.23 -14.06 -24.23
CA LEU A 213 -0.26 -13.57 -23.25
C LEU A 213 0.57 -12.43 -23.85
N VAL A 214 0.86 -11.43 -23.02
CA VAL A 214 1.72 -10.29 -23.34
C VAL A 214 2.92 -10.30 -22.40
N ASN A 215 4.13 -10.28 -22.96
CA ASN A 215 5.37 -10.22 -22.16
C ASN A 215 5.54 -8.82 -21.56
N TYR A 216 5.96 -8.75 -20.30
CA TYR A 216 6.24 -7.50 -19.61
C TYR A 216 7.31 -7.68 -18.53
N ASN A 217 8.50 -7.09 -18.74
CA ASN A 217 9.59 -6.99 -17.75
C ASN A 217 9.83 -8.24 -16.89
N GLY A 218 10.04 -9.39 -17.54
CA GLY A 218 10.31 -10.66 -16.83
C GLY A 218 9.07 -11.41 -16.34
N THR A 219 7.88 -10.91 -16.65
CA THR A 219 6.57 -11.52 -16.38
C THR A 219 5.75 -11.68 -17.67
N VAL A 220 4.61 -12.36 -17.56
CA VAL A 220 3.58 -12.44 -18.60
C VAL A 220 2.24 -11.98 -18.05
N ILE A 221 1.47 -11.22 -18.83
CA ILE A 221 0.13 -10.76 -18.49
C ILE A 221 -0.87 -11.40 -19.45
N LYS A 222 -1.97 -11.96 -18.93
CA LYS A 222 -3.09 -12.38 -19.80
C LYS A 222 -3.67 -11.15 -20.48
N ARG A 223 -3.70 -11.12 -21.81
CA ARG A 223 -4.14 -9.96 -22.60
C ARG A 223 -5.54 -9.47 -22.19
N LEU A 224 -6.42 -10.41 -21.84
CA LEU A 224 -7.78 -10.13 -21.37
C LEU A 224 -7.84 -9.28 -20.09
N LEU A 225 -6.76 -9.22 -19.30
CA LEU A 225 -6.69 -8.45 -18.06
C LEU A 225 -6.25 -6.99 -18.27
N LEU A 226 -5.68 -6.62 -19.42
CA LEU A 226 -5.17 -5.26 -19.67
C LEU A 226 -6.26 -4.20 -19.50
N ARG A 227 -7.40 -4.38 -20.20
CA ARG A 227 -8.51 -3.42 -20.15
C ARG A 227 -9.22 -3.39 -18.79
N PRO A 228 -9.55 -4.53 -18.13
CA PRO A 228 -10.08 -4.51 -16.77
C PRO A 228 -9.15 -3.81 -15.77
N ALA A 229 -7.84 -4.05 -15.84
CA ALA A 229 -6.88 -3.42 -14.93
C ALA A 229 -6.86 -1.89 -15.04
N VAL A 230 -6.92 -1.35 -16.27
CA VAL A 230 -7.06 0.10 -16.49
C VAL A 230 -8.31 0.64 -15.78
N LYS A 231 -9.46 -0.04 -15.89
CA LYS A 231 -10.70 0.38 -15.22
C LYS A 231 -10.60 0.36 -13.68
N TYR A 232 -9.86 -0.60 -13.12
CA TYR A 232 -9.64 -0.66 -11.68
C TYR A 232 -8.72 0.48 -11.20
N TYR A 233 -7.72 0.83 -11.99
CA TYR A 233 -6.86 1.99 -11.74
C TYR A 233 -7.60 3.32 -11.87
N GLU A 234 -8.45 3.49 -12.88
CA GLU A 234 -9.34 4.67 -13.01
C GLU A 234 -10.27 4.81 -11.78
N MET A 235 -10.79 3.69 -11.26
CA MET A 235 -11.58 3.67 -10.03
C MET A 235 -10.75 4.17 -8.83
N ALA A 236 -9.50 3.73 -8.68
CA ALA A 236 -8.61 4.19 -7.61
C ALA A 236 -8.33 5.71 -7.69
N ILE A 237 -8.13 6.25 -8.89
CA ILE A 237 -7.95 7.70 -9.10
C ILE A 237 -9.17 8.48 -8.61
N LYS A 238 -10.39 8.05 -8.99
CA LYS A 238 -11.64 8.71 -8.58
C LYS A 238 -11.87 8.67 -7.07
N ILE A 239 -11.49 7.56 -6.42
CA ILE A 239 -11.56 7.44 -4.96
C ILE A 239 -10.53 8.37 -4.31
N PHE A 240 -9.31 8.44 -4.82
CA PHE A 240 -8.30 9.33 -4.27
C PHE A 240 -8.69 10.81 -4.39
N THR A 241 -9.03 11.27 -5.60
CA THR A 241 -9.25 12.71 -5.84
C THR A 241 -10.42 13.26 -5.03
N GLY A 242 -11.55 12.55 -5.00
CA GLY A 242 -12.68 13.00 -4.20
C GLY A 242 -12.45 12.86 -2.69
N GLN A 243 -11.66 11.89 -2.22
CA GLN A 243 -11.32 11.80 -0.80
C GLN A 243 -10.51 13.01 -0.33
N VAL A 244 -9.50 13.42 -1.11
CA VAL A 244 -8.69 14.62 -0.80
C VAL A 244 -9.55 15.88 -0.77
N LEU A 245 -10.48 16.05 -1.73
CA LEU A 245 -11.41 17.18 -1.72
C LEU A 245 -12.36 17.15 -0.53
N ILE A 246 -12.89 15.98 -0.15
CA ILE A 246 -13.74 15.83 1.05
C ILE A 246 -12.99 16.26 2.30
N ASP A 247 -11.77 15.76 2.48
CA ASP A 247 -10.96 16.08 3.65
C ASP A 247 -10.66 17.59 3.70
N PHE A 248 -10.33 18.19 2.56
CA PHE A 248 -10.13 19.64 2.45
C PHE A 248 -11.39 20.44 2.82
N ILE A 249 -12.54 20.12 2.22
CA ILE A 249 -13.80 20.84 2.44
C ILE A 249 -14.23 20.70 3.90
N LEU A 250 -14.14 19.50 4.49
CA LEU A 250 -14.51 19.28 5.89
C LEU A 250 -13.60 20.02 6.86
N LEU A 251 -12.30 20.14 6.55
CA LEU A 251 -11.35 20.88 7.38
C LEU A 251 -11.58 22.40 7.35
N HIS A 252 -12.09 22.93 6.23
CA HIS A 252 -12.25 24.38 6.02
C HIS A 252 -13.72 24.85 6.03
N ASN A 253 -14.68 23.97 6.36
CA ASN A 253 -16.12 24.30 6.33
C ASN A 253 -16.58 25.37 7.33
N SER A 254 -15.73 25.71 8.29
CA SER A 254 -16.01 26.68 9.37
C SER A 254 -15.33 28.03 9.14
N ASN A 255 -14.57 28.17 8.04
CA ASN A 255 -13.89 29.40 7.70
C ASN A 255 -14.83 30.28 6.86
N ASN A 256 -14.92 31.57 7.19
CA ASN A 256 -15.67 32.57 6.40
C ASN A 256 -14.95 32.95 5.08
N VAL A 257 -14.12 32.06 4.54
CA VAL A 257 -13.31 32.29 3.33
C VAL A 257 -13.81 31.33 2.26
N SER A 258 -14.03 31.85 1.04
CA SER A 258 -14.35 31.04 -0.13
C SER A 258 -13.35 29.90 -0.28
N LEU A 259 -13.84 28.67 -0.37
CA LEU A 259 -12.99 27.48 -0.56
C LEU A 259 -12.20 27.60 -1.86
N LYS A 260 -12.82 28.17 -2.89
CA LYS A 260 -12.19 28.40 -4.20
C LYS A 260 -11.07 29.43 -4.13
N GLU A 261 -11.26 30.52 -3.38
CA GLU A 261 -10.18 31.49 -3.15
C GLU A 261 -9.02 30.88 -2.36
N ASN A 262 -9.32 30.09 -1.33
CA ASN A 262 -8.31 29.37 -0.54
C ASN A 262 -7.46 28.45 -1.44
N LEU A 263 -8.12 27.67 -2.30
CA LEU A 263 -7.44 26.78 -3.25
C LEU A 263 -6.59 27.55 -4.27
N LYS A 264 -7.10 28.65 -4.83
CA LYS A 264 -6.36 29.51 -5.77
C LYS A 264 -5.09 30.08 -5.15
N LYS A 265 -5.17 30.55 -3.90
CA LYS A 265 -4.01 31.12 -3.20
C LYS A 265 -2.94 30.05 -3.00
N ARG A 266 -3.34 28.87 -2.51
CA ARG A 266 -2.43 27.73 -2.29
C ARG A 266 -1.75 27.27 -3.58
N THR A 267 -2.47 27.18 -4.70
CA THR A 267 -1.88 26.75 -5.97
C THR A 267 -0.89 27.77 -6.52
N ALA A 268 -1.19 29.06 -6.43
CA ALA A 268 -0.31 30.13 -6.92
C ALA A 268 1.04 30.19 -6.18
N GLU A 269 1.03 29.86 -4.88
CA GLU A 269 2.23 29.92 -4.02
C GLU A 269 3.05 28.61 -4.02
N SER A 270 2.58 27.57 -4.72
CA SER A 270 3.13 26.21 -4.62
C SER A 270 4.13 25.83 -5.70
N LYS A 271 5.13 25.03 -5.34
CA LYS A 271 5.98 24.30 -6.29
C LYS A 271 5.20 23.09 -6.85
N PRO A 272 5.29 22.79 -8.16
CA PRO A 272 4.60 21.64 -8.74
C PRO A 272 5.22 20.33 -8.22
N VAL A 273 4.44 19.57 -7.46
CA VAL A 273 4.82 18.23 -7.01
C VAL A 273 4.63 17.27 -8.19
N LYS A 274 5.70 16.63 -8.67
CA LYS A 274 5.62 15.67 -9.80
C LYS A 274 5.82 14.22 -9.39
N MET A 275 6.68 13.99 -8.40
CA MET A 275 7.10 12.66 -7.98
C MET A 275 7.04 12.53 -6.47
N TRP A 276 6.66 11.34 -6.02
CA TRP A 276 6.55 10.98 -4.61
C TRP A 276 7.43 9.78 -4.27
N LEU A 277 7.95 9.80 -3.05
CA LEU A 277 8.78 8.74 -2.48
C LEU A 277 8.09 8.13 -1.25
N ASP A 278 8.37 6.86 -0.98
CA ASP A 278 8.07 6.20 0.30
C ASP A 278 9.41 5.83 0.96
N ILE A 279 9.75 6.56 2.01
CA ILE A 279 11.04 6.45 2.70
C ILE A 279 10.79 5.69 3.99
N GLY A 280 10.62 4.37 3.86
CA GLY A 280 10.43 3.48 5.01
C GLY A 280 9.22 3.83 5.87
N GLY A 281 8.11 4.27 5.27
CA GLY A 281 6.90 4.64 6.01
C GLY A 281 6.45 6.08 5.78
N MET A 282 7.39 6.97 5.48
CA MET A 282 7.13 8.39 5.23
C MET A 282 6.91 8.65 3.74
N PHE A 283 5.72 9.13 3.37
CA PHE A 283 5.51 9.68 2.03
C PHE A 283 6.00 11.12 1.97
N ALA A 284 6.78 11.45 0.94
CA ALA A 284 7.28 12.79 0.72
C ALA A 284 7.31 13.15 -0.76
N ALA A 285 7.06 14.41 -1.06
CA ALA A 285 7.36 14.97 -2.37
C ALA A 285 8.88 14.89 -2.61
N ARG A 286 9.28 14.40 -3.78
CA ARG A 286 10.69 14.13 -4.10
C ARG A 286 11.59 15.36 -3.93
N TYR A 287 11.13 16.53 -4.37
CA TYR A 287 11.92 17.76 -4.28
C TYR A 287 12.27 18.14 -2.84
N ARG A 288 11.40 17.84 -1.85
CA ARG A 288 11.69 18.15 -0.44
C ARG A 288 12.82 17.29 0.11
N ILE A 289 12.95 16.07 -0.41
CA ILE A 289 14.02 15.14 -0.04
C ILE A 289 15.32 15.53 -0.74
N GLU A 290 15.24 15.98 -2.00
CA GLU A 290 16.38 16.54 -2.73
C GLU A 290 16.91 17.82 -2.03
N GLU A 291 16.03 18.74 -1.64
CA GLU A 291 16.39 19.92 -0.84
C GLU A 291 17.04 19.53 0.51
N LEU A 292 16.50 18.51 1.19
CA LEU A 292 17.12 17.99 2.42
C LEU A 292 18.53 17.45 2.17
N ILE A 293 18.74 16.72 1.06
CA ILE A 293 20.07 16.20 0.69
C ILE A 293 21.03 17.36 0.43
N GLU A 294 20.61 18.37 -0.33
CA GLU A 294 21.41 19.57 -0.62
C GLU A 294 21.80 20.34 0.65
N GLU A 295 20.85 20.50 1.59
CA GLU A 295 21.09 21.15 2.89
C GLU A 295 22.11 20.37 3.74
N VAL A 296 22.11 19.04 3.67
CA VAL A 296 23.11 18.19 4.36
C VAL A 296 24.48 18.27 3.67
N GLU A 297 24.52 18.15 2.34
CA GLU A 297 25.76 18.16 1.56
C GLU A 297 26.49 19.52 1.63
N SER A 298 25.73 20.62 1.70
CA SER A 298 26.28 21.97 1.87
C SER A 298 26.72 22.29 3.31
N GLY A 299 26.34 21.47 4.28
CA GLY A 299 26.63 21.68 5.70
C GLY A 299 25.69 22.69 6.39
N GLU A 300 24.61 23.12 5.73
CA GLU A 300 23.53 23.90 6.37
C GLU A 300 22.87 23.08 7.49
N ILE A 301 22.57 21.81 7.23
CA ILE A 301 22.24 20.82 8.25
C ILE A 301 23.51 20.04 8.58
N ASN A 302 24.08 20.30 9.76
CA ASN A 302 25.34 19.69 10.20
C ASN A 302 25.22 18.84 11.47
N ASP A 303 24.01 18.64 11.98
CA ASP A 303 23.74 17.80 13.15
C ASP A 303 22.46 16.95 13.00
N LEU A 304 22.31 15.97 13.89
CA LEU A 304 21.17 15.06 13.89
C LEU A 304 19.85 15.75 14.26
N ALA A 305 19.89 16.83 15.06
CA ALA A 305 18.70 17.53 15.50
C ALA A 305 18.07 18.32 14.34
N GLY A 306 18.88 19.02 13.56
CA GLY A 306 18.50 19.72 12.34
C GLY A 306 17.95 18.76 11.29
N LEU A 307 18.62 17.62 11.07
CA LEU A 307 18.13 16.57 10.17
C LEU A 307 16.76 16.05 10.59
N ASN A 308 16.59 15.71 11.87
CA ASN A 308 15.31 15.23 12.39
C ASN A 308 14.20 16.28 12.28
N ASN A 309 14.49 17.53 12.62
CA ASN A 309 13.54 18.64 12.50
C ASN A 309 13.11 18.86 11.05
N LYS A 310 14.05 18.78 10.09
CA LYS A 310 13.73 18.89 8.66
C LYS A 310 12.82 17.75 8.20
N LEU A 311 13.11 16.50 8.60
CA LEU A 311 12.26 15.34 8.31
C LEU A 311 10.85 15.49 8.89
N ILE A 312 10.73 15.95 10.14
CA ILE A 312 9.43 16.23 10.79
C ILE A 312 8.66 17.32 10.01
N ASN A 313 9.33 18.37 9.57
CA ASN A 313 8.71 19.43 8.77
C ASN A 313 8.20 18.90 7.42
N ILE A 314 8.97 18.04 6.75
CA ILE A 314 8.55 17.37 5.51
C ILE A 314 7.32 16.49 5.77
N TYR A 315 7.35 15.66 6.81
CA TYR A 315 6.24 14.82 7.21
C TYR A 315 4.96 15.63 7.50
N ASN A 316 5.08 16.73 8.24
CA ASN A 316 3.95 17.61 8.56
C ASN A 316 3.40 18.35 7.33
N SER A 317 4.20 18.52 6.28
CA SER A 317 3.78 19.16 5.03
C SER A 317 2.97 18.22 4.12
N TYR A 318 2.86 16.93 4.45
CA TYR A 318 2.21 15.91 3.61
C TYR A 318 0.81 16.31 3.15
N THR A 319 -0.05 16.79 4.05
CA THR A 319 -1.45 17.10 3.73
C THR A 319 -1.57 18.24 2.72
N ASP A 320 -0.74 19.27 2.84
CA ASP A 320 -0.73 20.39 1.90
C ASP A 320 -0.17 19.95 0.54
N ASP A 321 0.92 19.19 0.51
CA ASP A 321 1.50 18.65 -0.72
C ASP A 321 0.53 17.68 -1.44
N GLU A 322 -0.17 16.82 -0.69
CA GLU A 322 -1.18 15.89 -1.20
C GLU A 322 -2.33 16.64 -1.87
N LEU A 323 -2.83 17.70 -1.22
CA LEU A 323 -3.86 18.56 -1.79
C LEU A 323 -3.37 19.15 -3.11
N LEU A 324 -2.24 19.86 -3.10
CA LEU A 324 -1.69 20.53 -4.28
C LEU A 324 -1.49 19.56 -5.45
N TRP A 325 -0.94 18.37 -5.16
CA TRP A 325 -0.78 17.32 -6.15
C TRP A 325 -2.13 16.84 -6.72
N CYS A 326 -3.12 16.62 -5.85
CA CYS A 326 -4.47 16.23 -6.25
C CYS A 326 -5.13 17.28 -7.15
N LEU A 327 -4.95 18.57 -6.89
CA LEU A 327 -5.51 19.63 -7.73
C LEU A 327 -4.91 19.63 -9.13
N ASN A 328 -3.59 19.42 -9.24
CA ASN A 328 -2.94 19.26 -10.53
C ASN A 328 -3.44 18.00 -11.26
N LEU A 329 -3.63 16.89 -10.54
CA LEU A 329 -4.19 15.67 -11.11
C LEU A 329 -5.61 15.88 -11.65
N ILE A 330 -6.47 16.58 -10.91
CA ILE A 330 -7.83 16.92 -11.38
C ILE A 330 -7.75 17.75 -12.67
N LYS A 331 -6.81 18.71 -12.74
CA LYS A 331 -6.58 19.51 -13.94
C LYS A 331 -6.15 18.65 -15.14
N GLU A 332 -5.23 17.71 -14.94
CA GLU A 332 -4.78 16.80 -15.99
C GLU A 332 -5.90 15.86 -16.48
N VAL A 333 -6.72 15.35 -15.57
CA VAL A 333 -7.77 14.36 -15.89
C VAL A 333 -9.03 15.01 -16.47
N LYS A 334 -9.44 16.17 -15.95
CA LYS A 334 -10.68 16.87 -16.38
C LYS A 334 -10.42 17.99 -17.40
N GLY A 335 -9.16 18.37 -17.64
CA GLY A 335 -8.78 19.44 -18.57
C GLY A 335 -9.18 20.85 -18.11
N ARG A 336 -9.49 21.03 -16.81
CA ARG A 336 -9.95 22.31 -16.24
C ARG A 336 -9.10 22.71 -15.05
N ASP A 337 -8.76 23.99 -14.96
CA ASP A 337 -8.05 24.53 -13.80
C ASP A 337 -8.98 24.62 -12.59
N ILE A 338 -8.45 24.49 -11.38
CA ILE A 338 -9.27 24.61 -10.17
C ILE A 338 -9.94 25.98 -10.06
N SER A 339 -9.29 27.01 -10.58
CA SER A 339 -9.83 28.37 -10.65
C SER A 339 -11.08 28.46 -11.52
N SER A 340 -11.28 27.50 -12.43
CA SER A 340 -12.40 27.40 -13.36
C SER A 340 -13.47 26.38 -12.96
N LEU A 341 -13.23 25.54 -11.94
CA LEU A 341 -14.23 24.56 -11.50
C LEU A 341 -15.47 25.26 -10.92
N SER A 342 -16.63 24.90 -11.44
CA SER A 342 -17.94 25.26 -10.87
C SER A 342 -18.24 24.40 -9.64
N THR A 343 -19.26 24.81 -8.87
CA THR A 343 -19.79 23.98 -7.79
C THR A 343 -20.25 22.61 -8.32
N ASP A 344 -20.89 22.60 -9.50
CA ASP A 344 -21.37 21.36 -10.14
C ASP A 344 -20.21 20.42 -10.53
N ASP A 345 -19.09 20.97 -11.02
CA ASP A 345 -17.91 20.16 -11.35
C ASP A 345 -17.36 19.45 -10.09
N VAL A 346 -17.36 20.14 -8.96
CA VAL A 346 -16.92 19.55 -7.69
C VAL A 346 -17.93 18.50 -7.23
N ILE A 347 -19.23 18.77 -7.31
CA ILE A 347 -20.27 17.79 -6.98
C ILE A 347 -20.11 16.53 -7.84
N GLU A 348 -19.78 16.67 -9.12
CA GLU A 348 -19.49 15.53 -10.00
C GLU A 348 -18.33 14.69 -9.47
N ILE A 349 -17.19 15.31 -9.13
CA ILE A 349 -16.02 14.59 -8.58
C ILE A 349 -16.38 13.89 -7.26
N LEU A 350 -17.12 14.57 -6.37
CA LEU A 350 -17.57 14.01 -5.10
C LEU A 350 -18.55 12.83 -5.32
N ASN A 351 -19.39 12.91 -6.34
CA ASN A 351 -20.31 11.82 -6.68
C ASN A 351 -19.57 10.64 -7.30
N GLU A 352 -18.58 10.88 -8.16
CA GLU A 352 -17.68 9.84 -8.67
C GLU A 352 -16.96 9.13 -7.52
N TRP A 353 -16.45 9.86 -6.53
CA TRP A 353 -15.88 9.29 -5.32
C TRP A 353 -16.87 8.41 -4.58
N ARG A 354 -18.10 8.90 -4.33
CA ARG A 354 -19.13 8.14 -3.60
C ARG A 354 -19.44 6.83 -4.31
N VAL A 355 -19.71 6.90 -5.62
CA VAL A 355 -20.07 5.72 -6.43
C VAL A 355 -18.93 4.71 -6.47
N ASN A 356 -17.70 5.16 -6.70
CA ASN A 356 -16.54 4.26 -6.81
C ASN A 356 -16.11 3.69 -5.47
N SER A 357 -16.23 4.45 -4.37
CA SER A 357 -15.95 3.95 -3.02
C SER A 357 -16.92 2.84 -2.61
N ILE A 358 -18.23 3.03 -2.86
CA ILE A 358 -19.24 1.99 -2.62
C ILE A 358 -18.98 0.78 -3.53
N LYS A 359 -18.63 1.01 -4.79
CA LYS A 359 -18.28 -0.07 -5.72
C LYS A 359 -17.09 -0.89 -5.23
N LEU A 360 -16.02 -0.24 -4.78
CA LEU A 360 -14.85 -0.91 -4.21
C LEU A 360 -15.24 -1.73 -2.97
N ASN A 361 -16.02 -1.15 -2.06
CA ASN A 361 -16.51 -1.86 -0.88
C ASN A 361 -17.34 -3.10 -1.25
N ASN A 362 -18.22 -3.00 -2.25
CA ASN A 362 -18.97 -4.15 -2.75
C ASN A 362 -18.06 -5.24 -3.37
N MET A 363 -17.00 -4.84 -4.07
CA MET A 363 -16.01 -5.79 -4.59
C MET A 363 -15.25 -6.51 -3.46
N ILE A 364 -14.89 -5.78 -2.40
CA ILE A 364 -14.26 -6.34 -1.20
C ILE A 364 -15.20 -7.31 -0.47
N LEU A 365 -16.48 -6.96 -0.34
CA LEU A 365 -17.48 -7.84 0.27
C LEU A 365 -17.62 -9.16 -0.51
N ARG A 366 -17.70 -9.08 -1.84
CA ARG A 366 -17.73 -10.28 -2.71
C ARG A 366 -16.46 -11.13 -2.61
N ASP A 367 -15.30 -10.51 -2.39
CA ASP A 367 -14.07 -11.28 -2.15
C ASP A 367 -14.10 -11.97 -0.78
N ALA A 368 -14.64 -11.30 0.24
CA ALA A 368 -14.80 -11.85 1.60
C ALA A 368 -15.81 -13.00 1.66
N GLU A 369 -16.82 -13.04 0.79
CA GLU A 369 -17.79 -14.16 0.68
C GLU A 369 -17.10 -15.50 0.46
N LYS A 370 -15.96 -15.53 -0.24
CA LYS A 370 -15.19 -16.75 -0.49
C LYS A 370 -14.66 -17.41 0.78
N GLU A 371 -14.49 -16.66 1.87
CA GLU A 371 -14.09 -17.22 3.18
C GLU A 371 -15.20 -18.11 3.80
N TYR A 372 -16.41 -18.10 3.23
CA TYR A 372 -17.58 -18.85 3.69
C TYR A 372 -17.99 -19.98 2.71
N ASP A 373 -17.23 -20.18 1.65
CA ASP A 373 -17.44 -21.27 0.68
C ASP A 373 -17.22 -22.65 1.30
N GLN A 374 -17.72 -23.69 0.62
CA GLN A 374 -17.62 -25.08 1.08
C GLN A 374 -16.18 -25.55 1.35
N ALA A 375 -15.21 -25.05 0.58
CA ALA A 375 -13.80 -25.34 0.79
C ALA A 375 -13.28 -24.81 2.13
N SER A 376 -13.79 -23.67 2.59
CA SER A 376 -13.43 -23.06 3.89
C SER A 376 -13.99 -23.84 5.08
N LYS A 377 -14.92 -24.76 4.83
CA LYS A 377 -15.61 -25.57 5.83
C LYS A 377 -15.06 -26.99 5.97
N ILE A 378 -14.06 -27.38 5.18
CA ILE A 378 -13.50 -28.76 5.14
C ILE A 378 -13.05 -29.26 6.52
N GLY A 379 -12.54 -28.37 7.38
CA GLY A 379 -12.01 -28.74 8.70
C GLY A 379 -13.03 -28.77 9.86
N TYR A 380 -14.32 -28.56 9.58
CA TYR A 380 -15.37 -28.43 10.60
C TYR A 380 -16.32 -29.63 10.58
N GLY A 381 -16.91 -29.97 11.73
CA GLY A 381 -17.85 -31.10 11.85
C GLY A 381 -17.23 -32.46 11.59
N ARG A 382 -16.00 -32.69 12.07
CA ARG A 382 -15.10 -33.82 11.75
C ARG A 382 -15.76 -35.20 11.64
N ASP A 383 -16.70 -35.52 12.53
CA ASP A 383 -17.37 -36.83 12.61
C ASP A 383 -18.88 -36.75 12.30
N GLY A 384 -19.36 -35.58 11.87
CA GLY A 384 -20.78 -35.29 11.64
C GLY A 384 -21.17 -35.22 10.17
N ASP A 385 -22.43 -34.88 9.91
CA ASP A 385 -22.93 -34.64 8.56
C ASP A 385 -22.74 -33.18 8.12
N GLU A 386 -23.27 -32.83 6.95
CA GLU A 386 -23.15 -31.48 6.41
C GLU A 386 -23.81 -30.41 7.30
N ASN A 387 -24.83 -30.78 8.08
CA ASN A 387 -25.49 -29.88 9.02
C ASN A 387 -24.63 -29.66 10.26
N ASP A 388 -23.96 -30.70 10.76
CA ASP A 388 -23.00 -30.58 11.86
C ASP A 388 -21.79 -29.73 11.47
N LYS A 389 -21.28 -29.90 10.25
CA LYS A 389 -20.23 -29.07 9.65
C LYS A 389 -20.65 -27.59 9.55
N GLU A 390 -21.87 -27.31 9.09
CA GLU A 390 -22.37 -25.93 9.00
C GLU A 390 -22.52 -25.29 10.37
N LYS A 391 -23.07 -26.02 11.35
CA LYS A 391 -23.22 -25.55 12.73
C LYS A 391 -21.87 -25.27 13.37
N ASP A 392 -20.93 -26.20 13.27
CA ASP A 392 -19.59 -26.04 13.84
C ASP A 392 -18.86 -24.84 13.22
N PHE A 393 -18.90 -24.72 11.89
CA PHE A 393 -18.37 -23.55 11.21
C PHE A 393 -19.02 -22.25 11.70
N THR A 394 -20.35 -22.21 11.80
CA THR A 394 -21.09 -21.02 12.24
C THR A 394 -20.79 -20.65 13.69
N ILE A 395 -20.62 -21.64 14.59
CA ILE A 395 -20.26 -21.41 15.98
C ILE A 395 -18.88 -20.77 16.10
N VAL A 396 -17.91 -21.22 15.30
CA VAL A 396 -16.52 -20.71 15.37
C VAL A 396 -16.32 -19.41 14.60
N ARG A 397 -16.90 -19.31 13.41
CA ARG A 397 -16.67 -18.19 12.47
C ARG A 397 -17.76 -17.13 12.50
N GLY A 398 -18.92 -17.44 13.10
CA GLY A 398 -20.14 -16.64 13.00
C GLY A 398 -20.80 -16.78 11.63
N ALA A 399 -22.01 -16.26 11.51
CA ALA A 399 -22.63 -16.03 10.20
C ALA A 399 -21.88 -14.95 9.43
N PHE A 400 -22.03 -14.92 8.10
CA PHE A 400 -21.41 -13.92 7.24
C PHE A 400 -21.86 -12.49 7.64
N GLU A 401 -23.14 -12.35 7.97
CA GLU A 401 -23.80 -11.11 8.35
C GLU A 401 -23.28 -10.53 9.67
N ASP A 402 -22.87 -11.41 10.59
CA ASP A 402 -22.43 -11.07 11.95
C ASP A 402 -20.90 -10.81 12.03
N ASN A 403 -20.17 -11.04 10.95
CA ASN A 403 -18.73 -10.84 10.93
C ASN A 403 -18.37 -9.35 11.07
N SER A 404 -17.62 -9.01 12.12
CA SER A 404 -17.21 -7.63 12.42
C SER A 404 -16.54 -6.88 11.26
N PHE A 405 -15.77 -7.57 10.41
CA PHE A 405 -15.16 -6.94 9.22
C PHE A 405 -16.22 -6.60 8.17
N ILE A 406 -17.16 -7.52 7.92
CA ILE A 406 -18.25 -7.32 6.96
C ILE A 406 -19.15 -6.18 7.41
N SER A 407 -19.52 -6.16 8.70
CA SER A 407 -20.28 -5.05 9.28
C SER A 407 -19.53 -3.72 9.16
N ALA A 408 -18.21 -3.71 9.37
CA ALA A 408 -17.39 -2.50 9.22
C ALA A 408 -17.37 -1.99 7.78
N VAL A 409 -17.24 -2.85 6.77
CA VAL A 409 -17.24 -2.44 5.35
C VAL A 409 -18.64 -1.95 4.91
N LYS A 410 -19.71 -2.58 5.39
CA LYS A 410 -21.08 -2.10 5.18
C LYS A 410 -21.29 -0.72 5.82
N LYS A 411 -20.84 -0.54 7.06
CA LYS A 411 -20.89 0.75 7.77
C LYS A 411 -20.09 1.83 7.04
N GLU A 412 -18.89 1.52 6.56
CA GLU A 412 -18.07 2.44 5.75
C GLU A 412 -18.82 2.90 4.49
N SER A 413 -19.59 2.01 3.85
CA SER A 413 -20.40 2.38 2.68
C SER A 413 -21.52 3.37 3.03
N GLU A 414 -22.13 3.25 4.21
CA GLU A 414 -23.09 4.25 4.72
C GLU A 414 -22.39 5.55 5.13
N GLU A 415 -21.21 5.48 5.75
CA GLU A 415 -20.40 6.65 6.08
C GLU A 415 -19.98 7.43 4.82
N VAL A 416 -19.66 6.73 3.72
CA VAL A 416 -19.40 7.35 2.42
C VAL A 416 -20.60 8.15 1.92
N LYS A 417 -21.82 7.58 2.00
CA LYS A 417 -23.06 8.30 1.61
C LYS A 417 -23.30 9.52 2.51
N ASN A 418 -23.15 9.36 3.82
CA ASN A 418 -23.36 10.43 4.78
C ASN A 418 -22.36 11.57 4.61
N LYS A 419 -21.08 11.26 4.41
CA LYS A 419 -20.03 12.25 4.12
C LYS A 419 -20.34 13.02 2.84
N TYR A 420 -20.71 12.33 1.77
CA TYR A 420 -21.12 12.98 0.52
C TYR A 420 -22.28 13.96 0.74
N ASN A 421 -23.37 13.51 1.35
CA ASN A 421 -24.54 14.35 1.60
C ASN A 421 -24.20 15.57 2.45
N LYS A 422 -23.39 15.38 3.51
CA LYS A 422 -22.93 16.47 4.37
C LYS A 422 -22.12 17.50 3.59
N VAL A 423 -21.13 17.05 2.81
CA VAL A 423 -20.25 17.94 2.04
C VAL A 423 -21.04 18.70 0.98
N VAL A 424 -21.89 18.02 0.20
CA VAL A 424 -22.72 18.67 -0.83
C VAL A 424 -23.67 19.71 -0.23
N SER A 425 -24.23 19.45 0.97
CA SER A 425 -25.14 20.38 1.64
C SER A 425 -24.50 21.72 2.01
N VAL A 426 -23.19 21.72 2.29
CA VAL A 426 -22.44 22.92 2.65
C VAL A 426 -21.73 23.55 1.45
N LEU A 427 -21.46 22.78 0.40
CA LEU A 427 -20.67 23.21 -0.75
C LEU A 427 -21.31 24.41 -1.48
N ASN A 428 -22.63 24.39 -1.67
CA ASN A 428 -23.35 25.49 -2.33
C ASN A 428 -23.21 26.84 -1.59
N LYS A 429 -22.85 26.84 -0.31
CA LYS A 429 -22.66 28.06 0.50
C LYS A 429 -21.21 28.48 0.64
N LEU A 430 -20.26 27.61 0.31
CA LEU A 430 -18.84 27.75 0.64
C LEU A 430 -17.91 27.73 -0.59
N TRP A 431 -18.40 27.24 -1.74
CA TRP A 431 -17.57 27.06 -2.93
C TRP A 431 -17.31 28.36 -3.68
N GLU A 432 -18.33 29.20 -3.82
CA GLU A 432 -18.16 30.57 -4.31
C GLU A 432 -17.42 31.42 -3.28
#